data_AF-A0A2D6SY35-F1
#
_entry.id   AF-A0A2D6SY35-F1
#
_cell.length_a   1.000
_cell.length_b   1.000
_cell.length_c   1.000
_cell.angle_alpha   90.00
_cell.angle_beta   90.00
_cell.angle_gamma   90.00
#
_symmetry.space_group_name_H-M   'P 1'
#
loop_
_entity.id
_entity.type
_entity.pdbx_description
1 polymer ?
#
loop_
_entity_poly.entity_id
_entity_poly.type
_entity_poly.pdbx_seq_one_letter_code
_entity_poly.pdbx_strand_id
1 'polypeptide(L)'
;MNLKRSDAGQWRECRAGDVDGLVQDLRCKSRKRTLVERATQAAMLLLLIGLGYSALSNVSNESGKLTCQNVMELTEEFIARELDRVTSRDVEEHLAGCERCTRHVNQTRQRTAPESESRIPGVPTGRVADRRAASGEITLAAL
;
A
#
# COMPACT_ATOMS: atom_id res chain seq x y z
N MET A 1 58.50 -21.19 9.87
CA MET A 1 57.78 -21.72 8.70
C MET A 1 58.82 -22.29 7.74
N ASN A 2 58.85 -23.60 7.55
CA ASN A 2 59.85 -24.30 6.72
C ASN A 2 59.43 -24.24 5.24
N LEU A 3 60.18 -23.52 4.42
CA LEU A 3 60.02 -23.53 2.97
C LEU A 3 60.73 -24.78 2.42
N LYS A 4 59.96 -25.77 1.96
CA LYS A 4 60.47 -26.94 1.23
C LYS A 4 61.25 -26.46 0.01
N ARG A 5 62.55 -26.79 -0.01
CA ARG A 5 63.45 -26.61 -1.15
C ARG A 5 62.94 -27.53 -2.28
N SER A 6 62.45 -26.94 -3.37
CA SER A 6 62.03 -27.72 -4.55
C SER A 6 63.26 -28.35 -5.18
N ASP A 7 63.30 -29.67 -5.25
CA ASP A 7 64.31 -30.44 -5.95
C ASP A 7 64.38 -29.98 -7.41
N ALA A 8 65.53 -29.44 -7.83
CA ALA A 8 65.82 -28.95 -9.17
C ALA A 8 66.07 -30.10 -10.17
N GLY A 9 65.28 -31.16 -10.07
CA GLY A 9 65.47 -32.41 -10.80
C GLY A 9 64.42 -32.60 -11.87
N GLN A 10 64.86 -32.54 -13.14
CA GLN A 10 64.15 -32.97 -14.34
C GLN A 10 63.12 -31.98 -14.90
N TRP A 11 63.65 -31.06 -15.72
CA TRP A 11 62.85 -30.31 -16.69
C TRP A 11 62.08 -31.32 -17.56
N ARG A 12 60.77 -31.38 -17.39
CA ARG A 12 59.89 -32.19 -18.25
C ARG A 12 59.56 -31.39 -19.50
N GLU A 13 59.60 -32.06 -20.66
CA GLU A 13 59.11 -31.48 -21.91
C GLU A 13 57.63 -31.13 -21.76
N CYS A 14 57.30 -29.85 -21.88
CA CYS A 14 55.92 -29.37 -21.78
C CYS A 14 55.12 -29.89 -22.97
N ARG A 15 53.96 -30.48 -22.68
CA ARG A 15 53.00 -30.86 -23.73
C ARG A 15 52.50 -29.59 -24.40
N ALA A 16 52.46 -29.57 -25.73
CA ALA A 16 51.95 -28.44 -26.48
C ALA A 16 50.51 -28.13 -26.05
N GLY A 17 50.27 -26.91 -25.56
CA GLY A 17 48.95 -26.43 -25.10
C GLY A 17 48.84 -26.10 -23.60
N ASP A 18 49.71 -26.63 -22.73
CA ASP A 18 49.60 -26.37 -21.28
C ASP A 18 49.90 -24.90 -20.91
N VAL A 19 50.80 -24.25 -21.66
CA VAL A 19 51.16 -22.84 -21.43
C VAL A 19 50.00 -21.92 -21.84
N ASP A 20 49.28 -22.24 -22.92
CA ASP A 20 48.13 -21.46 -23.38
C ASP A 20 46.96 -21.50 -22.39
N GLY A 21 46.72 -22.67 -21.79
CA GLY A 21 45.71 -22.82 -20.73
C GLY A 21 46.00 -21.92 -19.53
N LEU A 22 47.26 -21.86 -19.09
CA LEU A 22 47.67 -21.01 -17.97
C LEU A 22 47.54 -19.51 -18.30
N VAL A 23 47.91 -19.11 -19.52
CA VAL A 23 47.78 -17.71 -19.96
C VAL A 23 46.31 -17.31 -20.08
N GLN A 24 45.44 -18.17 -20.60
CA GLN A 24 44.00 -17.91 -20.64
C GLN A 24 43.39 -17.80 -19.24
N ASP A 25 43.77 -18.68 -18.32
CA ASP A 25 43.22 -18.66 -16.97
C ASP A 25 43.63 -17.39 -16.21
N LEU A 26 44.89 -16.95 -16.36
CA LEU A 26 45.36 -15.69 -15.79
C LEU A 26 44.68 -14.46 -16.41
N ARG A 27 44.46 -14.46 -17.74
CA ARG A 27 43.72 -13.38 -18.42
C ARG A 27 42.25 -13.33 -17.99
N CYS A 28 41.61 -14.49 -17.84
CA CYS A 28 40.23 -14.56 -17.37
C CYS A 28 40.11 -14.06 -15.93
N LYS A 29 41.08 -14.42 -15.07
CA LYS A 29 41.15 -14.01 -13.67
C LYS A 29 41.41 -12.50 -13.51
N SER A 30 42.29 -11.92 -14.34
CA SER A 30 42.54 -10.47 -14.31
C SER A 30 41.34 -9.66 -14.80
N ARG A 31 40.63 -10.14 -15.84
CA ARG A 31 39.42 -9.50 -16.38
C ARG A 31 38.24 -9.56 -15.39
N LYS A 32 38.11 -10.66 -14.65
CA LYS A 32 37.10 -10.79 -13.59
C LYS A 32 37.34 -9.80 -12.45
N ARG A 33 38.59 -9.58 -12.03
CA ARG A 33 38.90 -8.61 -10.96
C ARG A 33 38.44 -7.18 -11.30
N THR A 34 38.77 -6.72 -12.51
CA THR A 34 38.38 -5.37 -12.96
C THR A 34 36.86 -5.22 -13.13
N LEU A 35 36.16 -6.27 -13.58
CA LEU A 35 34.69 -6.26 -13.65
C LEU A 35 34.03 -6.26 -12.27
N VAL A 36 34.56 -7.05 -11.32
CA VAL A 36 34.06 -7.10 -9.95
C VAL A 36 34.25 -5.76 -9.25
N GLU A 37 35.41 -5.12 -9.39
CA GLU A 37 35.68 -3.80 -8.80
C GLU A 37 34.73 -2.71 -9.32
N ARG A 38 34.38 -2.74 -10.61
CA ARG A 38 33.40 -1.78 -11.14
C ARG A 38 31.96 -2.10 -10.72
N ALA A 39 31.62 -3.38 -10.63
CA ALA A 39 30.30 -3.81 -10.18
C ALA A 39 30.03 -3.43 -8.72
N THR A 40 31.03 -3.53 -7.84
CA THR A 40 30.89 -3.13 -6.43
C THR A 40 30.69 -1.62 -6.27
N GLN A 41 31.43 -0.80 -7.01
CA GLN A 41 31.22 0.66 -7.04
C GLN A 41 29.80 1.02 -7.51
N ALA A 42 29.33 0.40 -8.60
CA ALA A 42 27.97 0.64 -9.10
C ALA A 42 26.89 0.21 -8.09
N ALA A 43 27.07 -0.95 -7.44
CA ALA A 43 26.14 -1.43 -6.43
C ALA A 43 26.07 -0.49 -5.21
N MET A 44 27.23 0.00 -4.75
CA MET A 44 27.29 0.95 -3.62
C MET A 44 26.59 2.27 -3.94
N LEU A 45 26.77 2.80 -5.16
CA LEU A 45 26.08 4.00 -5.64
C LEU A 45 24.56 3.81 -5.67
N LEU A 46 24.07 2.68 -6.20
CA LEU A 46 22.64 2.38 -6.22
C LEU A 46 22.05 2.26 -4.81
N LEU A 47 22.80 1.69 -3.87
CA LEU A 47 22.38 1.55 -2.48
C LEU A 47 22.28 2.92 -1.79
N LEU A 48 23.24 3.82 -2.03
CA LEU A 48 23.20 5.20 -1.53
C LEU A 48 22.05 6.00 -2.13
N ILE A 49 21.79 5.86 -3.44
CA ILE A 49 20.66 6.52 -4.10
C ILE A 49 19.33 5.99 -3.55
N GLY A 50 19.20 4.67 -3.37
CA GLY A 50 17.99 4.05 -2.81
C GLY A 50 17.72 4.47 -1.36
N LEU A 51 18.75 4.51 -0.53
CA LEU A 51 18.66 5.01 0.85
C LEU A 51 18.34 6.51 0.89
N GLY A 52 19.01 7.30 0.05
CA GLY A 52 18.75 8.74 -0.08
C GLY A 52 17.32 9.03 -0.52
N TYR A 53 16.80 8.29 -1.49
CA TYR A 53 15.42 8.43 -1.95
C TYR A 53 14.40 8.04 -0.86
N SER A 54 14.64 6.94 -0.14
CA SER A 54 13.76 6.50 0.96
C SER A 54 13.77 7.47 2.14
N ALA A 55 14.94 8.05 2.46
CA ALA A 55 15.07 9.06 3.50
C ALA A 55 14.36 10.35 3.08
N LEU A 56 14.57 10.83 1.85
CA LEU A 56 13.88 12.01 1.32
C LEU A 56 12.38 11.80 1.20
N SER A 57 11.89 10.61 0.81
CA SER A 57 10.44 10.38 0.72
C SER A 57 9.75 10.44 2.08
N ASN A 58 10.43 10.04 3.15
CA ASN A 58 9.92 10.19 4.52
C ASN A 58 10.03 11.64 5.02
N VAL A 59 11.08 12.36 4.63
CA VAL A 59 11.32 13.78 4.94
C VAL A 59 10.54 14.73 4.01
N SER A 60 9.82 14.23 3.01
CA SER A 60 8.95 15.09 2.16
C SER A 60 7.54 15.27 2.73
N ASN A 61 7.19 14.52 3.77
CA ASN A 61 5.89 14.62 4.47
C ASN A 61 5.76 15.87 5.36
N GLU A 62 6.81 16.65 5.52
CA GLU A 62 6.78 17.96 6.22
C GLU A 62 6.08 19.05 5.40
N SER A 63 5.64 18.75 4.18
CA SER A 63 4.65 19.57 3.46
C SER A 63 3.19 19.19 3.74
N GLY A 64 2.93 18.33 4.75
CA GLY A 64 1.59 18.13 5.34
C GLY A 64 0.55 17.47 4.43
N LYS A 65 0.92 17.06 3.20
CA LYS A 65 -0.04 16.49 2.25
C LYS A 65 -0.22 15.00 2.49
N LEU A 66 -1.37 14.64 3.09
CA LEU A 66 -1.82 13.27 3.23
C LEU A 66 -1.78 12.54 1.87
N THR A 67 -1.22 11.33 1.84
CA THR A 67 -1.26 10.47 0.66
C THR A 67 -2.60 9.75 0.57
N CYS A 68 -2.99 9.26 -0.62
CA CYS A 68 -4.22 8.48 -0.77
C CYS A 68 -4.23 7.21 0.08
N GLN A 69 -3.06 6.58 0.29
CA GLN A 69 -2.93 5.40 1.13
C GLN A 69 -3.23 5.73 2.59
N ASN A 70 -2.65 6.82 3.11
CA ASN A 70 -2.90 7.28 4.47
C ASN A 70 -4.39 7.60 4.70
N VAL A 71 -5.06 8.23 3.71
CA VAL A 71 -6.51 8.49 3.79
C VAL A 71 -7.31 7.20 3.86
N MET A 72 -6.92 6.17 3.09
CA MET A 72 -7.60 4.87 3.12
C MET A 72 -7.46 4.18 4.48
N GLU A 73 -6.27 4.23 5.09
CA GLU A 73 -6.02 3.68 6.42
C GLU A 73 -6.79 4.43 7.52
N LEU A 74 -6.91 5.76 7.41
CA LEU A 74 -7.64 6.61 8.37
C LEU A 74 -9.16 6.70 8.11
N THR A 75 -9.68 6.01 7.09
CA THR A 75 -11.08 6.19 6.65
C THR A 75 -12.08 5.76 7.73
N GLU A 76 -11.84 4.66 8.44
CA GLU A 76 -12.78 4.16 9.46
C GLU A 76 -12.84 5.09 10.66
N GLU A 77 -11.68 5.46 11.20
CA GLU A 77 -11.56 6.42 12.31
C GLU A 77 -12.14 7.80 11.95
N PHE A 78 -12.01 8.22 10.68
CA PHE A 78 -12.55 9.50 10.20
C PHE A 78 -14.09 9.46 10.16
N ILE A 79 -14.67 8.34 9.75
CA ILE A 79 -16.12 8.13 9.77
C ILE A 79 -16.64 8.06 11.21
N ALA A 80 -15.90 7.39 12.10
CA ALA A 80 -16.21 7.29 13.52
C ALA A 80 -16.01 8.62 14.29
N ARG A 81 -15.38 9.63 13.66
CA ARG A 81 -14.99 10.91 14.27
C ARG A 81 -14.02 10.75 15.45
N GLU A 82 -13.16 9.74 15.37
CA GLU A 82 -12.11 9.48 16.37
C GLU A 82 -10.78 10.14 16.01
N LEU A 83 -10.65 10.73 14.82
CA LEU A 83 -9.48 11.51 14.42
C LEU A 83 -9.34 12.80 15.24
N ASP A 84 -8.08 13.17 15.53
CA ASP A 84 -7.76 14.52 16.00
C ASP A 84 -8.18 15.58 14.96
N ARG A 85 -8.47 16.80 15.43
CA ARG A 85 -8.94 17.91 14.60
C ARG A 85 -7.96 18.27 13.48
N VAL A 86 -6.65 18.19 13.73
CA VAL A 86 -5.64 18.50 12.72
C VAL A 86 -5.70 17.47 11.60
N THR A 87 -5.64 16.18 11.95
CA THR A 87 -5.69 15.08 10.98
C THR A 87 -7.02 15.05 10.22
N SER A 88 -8.14 15.33 10.89
CA SER A 88 -9.46 15.40 10.24
C SER A 88 -9.49 16.47 9.15
N ARG A 89 -8.91 17.65 9.41
CA ARG A 89 -8.84 18.74 8.43
C ARG A 89 -7.98 18.38 7.23
N ASP A 90 -6.86 17.71 7.45
CA ASP A 90 -5.96 17.30 6.37
C ASP A 90 -6.59 16.21 5.49
N VAL A 91 -7.37 15.30 6.08
CA VAL A 91 -8.21 14.34 5.34
C VAL A 91 -9.27 15.07 4.52
N GLU A 92 -9.99 16.04 5.10
CA GLU A 92 -11.00 16.83 4.38
C GLU A 92 -10.40 17.60 3.19
N GLU A 93 -9.24 18.22 3.37
CA GLU A 93 -8.53 18.90 2.29
C GLU A 93 -8.14 17.93 1.16
N HIS A 94 -7.66 16.73 1.51
CA HIS A 94 -7.37 15.71 0.51
C HIS A 94 -8.62 15.25 -0.25
N LEU A 95 -9.74 15.03 0.47
CA LEU A 95 -11.01 14.60 -0.13
C LEU A 95 -11.56 15.67 -1.10
N ALA A 96 -11.33 16.95 -0.84
CA ALA A 96 -11.70 18.03 -1.76
C ALA A 96 -10.95 17.96 -3.10
N GLY A 97 -9.72 17.42 -3.12
CA GLY A 97 -8.89 17.30 -4.32
C GLY A 97 -8.88 15.93 -4.99
N CYS A 98 -9.42 14.88 -4.35
CA CYS A 98 -9.26 13.50 -4.81
C CYS A 98 -10.60 12.74 -4.88
N GLU A 99 -11.18 12.64 -6.09
CA GLU A 99 -12.45 11.92 -6.31
C GLU A 99 -12.40 10.44 -5.91
N ARG A 100 -11.24 9.79 -6.07
CA ARG A 100 -11.06 8.37 -5.73
C ARG A 100 -11.24 8.14 -4.23
N CYS A 101 -10.59 8.96 -3.41
CA CYS A 101 -10.70 8.87 -1.96
C CYS A 101 -12.11 9.23 -1.49
N THR A 102 -12.73 10.26 -2.10
CA THR A 102 -14.12 10.65 -1.81
C THR A 102 -15.11 9.52 -2.09
N ARG A 103 -14.95 8.83 -3.22
CA ARG A 103 -15.78 7.66 -3.54
C ARG A 103 -15.58 6.54 -2.52
N HIS A 104 -14.34 6.28 -2.10
CA HIS A 104 -14.03 5.26 -1.12
C HIS A 104 -14.68 5.55 0.24
N VAL A 105 -14.50 6.76 0.79
CA VAL A 105 -15.12 7.17 2.06
C VAL A 105 -16.64 7.05 2.01
N ASN A 106 -17.27 7.46 0.91
CA ASN A 106 -18.73 7.33 0.74
C ASN A 106 -19.19 5.86 0.69
N GLN A 107 -18.45 4.99 0.01
CA GLN A 107 -18.75 3.55 0.00
C GLN A 107 -18.60 2.93 1.40
N THR A 108 -17.56 3.31 2.14
CA THR A 108 -17.35 2.82 3.51
C THR A 108 -18.46 3.32 4.43
N ARG A 109 -18.85 4.60 4.35
CA ARG A 109 -19.99 5.16 5.12
C ARG A 109 -21.29 4.40 4.92
N GLN A 110 -21.57 3.96 3.68
CA GLN A 110 -22.77 3.18 3.37
C GLN A 110 -22.72 1.77 3.96
N ARG A 111 -21.53 1.18 4.10
CA ARG A 111 -21.33 -0.14 4.71
C ARG A 111 -21.35 -0.09 6.24
N THR A 112 -20.81 0.97 6.82
CA THR A 112 -20.72 1.15 8.27
C THR A 112 -21.96 1.78 8.88
N ALA A 113 -22.86 2.36 8.07
CA ALA A 113 -24.18 2.74 8.53
C ALA A 113 -24.87 1.48 9.07
N PRO A 114 -25.04 1.35 10.39
CA PRO A 114 -25.65 0.17 10.93
C PRO A 114 -27.04 0.07 10.34
N GLU A 115 -27.44 -1.16 10.06
CA GLU A 115 -28.80 -1.61 9.81
C GLU A 115 -29.66 -1.36 11.07
N SER A 116 -29.66 -0.13 11.59
CA SER A 116 -30.34 0.30 12.82
C SER A 116 -31.81 0.60 12.59
N GLU A 117 -32.32 0.32 11.39
CA GLU A 117 -33.73 0.42 11.06
C GLU A 117 -34.24 -0.87 10.40
N SER A 118 -33.89 -2.00 11.01
CA SER A 118 -34.78 -3.16 11.01
C SER A 118 -36.03 -2.81 11.81
N ARG A 119 -36.88 -2.00 11.16
CA ARG A 119 -38.32 -2.17 11.01
C ARG A 119 -38.86 -3.27 11.93
N ILE A 120 -39.18 -2.93 13.19
CA ILE A 120 -40.17 -3.69 13.94
C ILE A 120 -41.49 -3.45 13.20
N PRO A 121 -42.06 -4.43 12.49
CA PRO A 121 -43.37 -4.27 11.89
C PRO A 121 -44.34 -4.10 13.05
N GLY A 122 -44.99 -2.94 13.12
CA GLY A 122 -45.90 -2.59 14.19
C GLY A 122 -46.87 -3.74 14.47
N VAL A 123 -46.84 -4.24 15.71
CA VAL A 123 -47.92 -5.04 16.27
C VAL A 123 -49.15 -4.12 16.31
N PRO A 124 -50.21 -4.38 15.53
CA PRO A 124 -51.41 -3.58 15.60
C PRO A 124 -52.13 -3.93 16.91
N THR A 125 -52.15 -3.01 17.87
CA THR A 125 -53.07 -3.05 19.00
C THR A 125 -54.48 -2.73 18.48
N GLY A 126 -55.12 -3.76 17.93
CA GLY A 126 -56.51 -3.73 17.47
C GLY A 126 -57.47 -3.38 18.60
N ARG A 127 -57.84 -2.10 18.69
CA ARG A 127 -58.97 -1.61 19.47
C ARG A 127 -60.24 -1.94 18.68
N VAL A 128 -61.00 -2.93 19.16
CA VAL A 128 -62.33 -3.29 18.62
C VAL A 128 -63.28 -2.14 18.91
N ALA A 129 -63.40 -1.19 17.98
CA ALA A 129 -64.45 -0.19 17.99
C ALA A 129 -65.67 -0.78 17.28
N ASP A 130 -66.63 -1.19 18.10
CA ASP A 130 -67.98 -1.61 17.75
C ASP A 130 -68.66 -0.57 16.84
N ARG A 131 -68.79 -0.89 15.55
CA ARG A 131 -69.65 -0.13 14.62
C ARG A 131 -71.06 -0.69 14.73
N ARG A 132 -71.88 -0.10 15.60
CA ARG A 132 -73.33 -0.19 15.44
C ARG A 132 -73.83 0.90 14.50
N ALA A 133 -74.48 0.40 13.45
CA ALA A 133 -75.24 1.10 12.45
C ALA A 133 -76.35 1.98 13.04
N ALA A 134 -76.51 3.16 12.47
CA ALA A 134 -77.77 3.87 12.21
C ALA A 134 -77.42 4.90 11.12
N SER A 135 -77.69 4.67 9.83
CA SER A 135 -79.01 4.72 9.18
C SER A 135 -79.80 5.97 9.56
N GLY A 136 -79.93 6.89 8.61
CA GLY A 136 -80.74 8.11 8.69
C GLY A 136 -80.27 9.09 7.60
N GLU A 137 -80.77 8.92 6.37
CA GLU A 137 -81.77 9.81 5.75
C GLU A 137 -81.13 11.09 5.18
N ILE A 138 -80.88 11.13 3.86
CA ILE A 138 -81.80 11.66 2.83
C ILE A 138 -82.20 13.10 3.10
N THR A 139 -81.72 14.04 2.28
CA THR A 139 -82.62 15.00 1.61
C THR A 139 -81.94 15.71 0.42
N LEU A 140 -82.61 15.57 -0.71
CA LEU A 140 -82.47 16.28 -1.98
C LEU A 140 -83.03 17.70 -1.84
N ALA A 141 -82.33 18.71 -2.37
CA ALA A 141 -82.91 19.93 -2.95
C ALA A 141 -81.78 20.60 -3.77
N ALA A 142 -81.73 20.49 -5.10
CA ALA A 142 -82.62 21.07 -6.11
C ALA A 142 -82.51 22.61 -6.20
N LEU A 143 -81.84 23.02 -7.30
CA LEU A 143 -81.98 24.25 -8.11
C LEU A 143 -81.64 25.60 -7.47
#